data_AF-A0A2K3JS74-F1
#
_entry.id   AF-A0A2K3JS74-F1
#
_cell.length_a   1.000
_cell.length_b   1.000
_cell.length_c   1.000
_cell.angle_alpha   90.00
_cell.angle_beta   90.00
_cell.angle_gamma   90.00
#
_symmetry.space_group_name_H-M   'P 1'
#
loop_
_entity.id
_entity.type
_entity.pdbx_description
1 polymer ?
#
loop_
_entity_poly.entity_id
_entity_poly.type
_entity_poly.pdbx_seq_one_letter_code
_entity_poly.pdbx_strand_id
1 'polypeptide(L)'
;MIATLTSCFTSRSTTTSEEIHVKWNNNNYSSVILNVDGSCLGSPVRASFGGVIRNDSGYYLSGFSGFIQGSSDILLAELFAI
;
A
#
# COMPACT_ATOMS: atom_id res chain seq x y z
N MET A 1 9.75 11.65 17.15
CA MET A 1 9.11 10.76 16.16
C MET A 1 8.43 11.54 15.03
N ILE A 2 7.75 12.67 15.29
CA ILE A 2 7.20 13.54 14.21
C ILE A 2 8.32 14.19 13.36
N ALA A 3 9.42 14.61 13.98
CA ALA A 3 10.54 15.25 13.26
C ALA A 3 11.25 14.34 12.24
N THR A 4 11.15 13.02 12.39
CA THR A 4 11.84 12.05 11.52
C THR A 4 11.08 11.82 10.21
N LEU A 5 9.75 11.93 10.22
CA LEU A 5 8.92 11.76 9.01
C LEU A 5 9.07 12.93 8.04
N THR A 6 9.24 14.16 8.55
CA THR A 6 9.37 15.35 7.71
C THR A 6 10.65 15.35 6.86
N SER A 7 11.70 14.65 7.29
CA SER A 7 12.95 14.52 6.55
C SER A 7 12.81 13.67 5.27
N CYS A 8 11.80 12.80 5.19
CA CYS A 8 11.62 11.89 4.05
C CYS A 8 10.91 12.56 2.86
N PHE A 9 10.34 13.75 3.06
CA PHE A 9 9.61 14.48 2.02
C PHE A 9 10.41 15.72 1.64
N THR A 10 11.09 15.67 0.50
CA THR A 10 11.66 16.86 -0.13
C THR A 10 10.52 17.83 -0.46
N SER A 11 10.73 19.13 -0.22
CA SER A 11 9.76 20.17 -0.55
C SER A 11 9.40 20.09 -2.04
N ARG A 12 8.14 19.75 -2.34
CA ARG A 12 7.65 19.57 -3.71
C ARG A 12 7.82 20.86 -4.51
N SER A 13 8.66 20.82 -5.55
CA SER A 13 8.74 21.87 -6.57
C SER A 13 7.36 22.02 -7.24
N THR A 14 6.92 23.26 -7.47
CA THR A 14 5.61 23.64 -8.06
C THR A 14 5.51 23.41 -9.57
N THR A 15 6.33 22.54 -10.15
CA THR A 15 6.13 22.07 -11.52
C THR A 15 4.95 21.11 -11.54
N THR A 16 4.04 21.28 -12.50
CA THR A 16 2.86 20.43 -12.73
C THR A 16 3.17 18.98 -12.38
N SER A 17 2.54 18.49 -11.31
CA SER A 17 2.77 17.15 -10.79
C SER A 17 2.30 16.16 -11.83
N GLU A 18 3.21 15.66 -12.67
CA GLU A 18 2.92 14.48 -13.47
C GLU A 18 2.59 13.36 -12.49
N GLU A 19 1.40 12.79 -12.61
CA GLU A 19 1.05 11.61 -11.82
C GLU A 19 1.93 10.45 -12.27
N ILE A 20 2.91 10.09 -11.44
CA ILE A 20 3.71 8.91 -11.67
C ILE A 20 2.93 7.71 -11.14
N HIS A 21 2.25 6.99 -12.04
CA HIS A 21 1.63 5.72 -11.67
C HIS A 21 2.71 4.66 -11.54
N VAL A 22 2.80 4.07 -10.34
CA VAL A 22 3.61 2.86 -10.17
C VAL A 22 2.91 1.75 -10.95
N LYS A 23 3.60 1.19 -11.95
CA LYS A 23 3.11 0.10 -12.79
C LYS A 23 4.12 -1.05 -12.79
N TRP A 24 3.60 -2.27 -12.84
CA TRP A 24 4.41 -3.48 -12.91
C TRP A 24 4.40 -3.90 -14.37
N ASN A 25 5.55 -3.81 -15.03
CA ASN A 25 5.63 -4.11 -16.45
C ASN A 25 5.50 -5.62 -16.67
N ASN A 26 4.34 -6.04 -17.17
CA ASN A 26 4.09 -7.41 -17.61
C ASN A 26 4.21 -7.51 -19.14
N ASN A 27 5.31 -7.02 -19.74
CA ASN A 27 5.56 -7.02 -21.19
C ASN A 27 4.40 -6.45 -22.03
N ASN A 28 3.69 -5.43 -21.53
CA ASN A 28 2.48 -4.86 -22.14
C ASN A 28 1.29 -5.83 -22.29
N TYR A 29 1.27 -6.97 -21.60
CA TYR A 29 0.08 -7.83 -21.52
C TYR A 29 -0.97 -7.21 -20.59
N SER A 30 -2.23 -7.27 -21.02
CA SER A 30 -3.39 -6.95 -20.18
C SER A 30 -3.36 -7.82 -18.93
N SER A 31 -3.27 -7.19 -17.77
CA SER A 31 -3.20 -7.88 -16.49
C SER A 31 -3.77 -7.03 -15.36
N VAL A 32 -4.12 -7.72 -14.28
CA VAL A 32 -4.51 -7.10 -13.03
C VAL A 32 -3.34 -7.23 -12.06
N ILE A 33 -2.97 -6.11 -11.44
CA ILE A 33 -1.88 -6.03 -10.48
C ILE A 33 -2.50 -5.95 -9.09
N LEU A 34 -2.07 -6.86 -8.22
CA LEU A 34 -2.45 -6.90 -6.81
C LEU A 34 -1.25 -6.44 -5.98
N ASN A 35 -1.39 -5.29 -5.32
CA ASN A 35 -0.43 -4.82 -4.32
C ASN A 35 -1.07 -4.97 -2.95
N VAL A 36 -0.40 -5.67 -2.05
CA VAL A 36 -0.90 -5.97 -0.69
C VAL A 36 0.11 -5.52 0.35
N ASP A 37 -0.38 -5.26 1.56
CA ASP A 37 0.46 -4.90 2.71
C ASP A 37 -0.24 -5.31 4.01
N GLY A 38 0.56 -5.81 4.95
CA GLY A 38 0.19 -6.02 6.34
C GLY A 38 0.63 -4.84 7.21
N SER A 39 -0.08 -4.61 8.32
CA SER A 39 0.29 -3.58 9.28
C SER A 39 0.01 -4.03 10.70
N CYS A 40 0.76 -3.51 11.67
CA CYS A 40 0.55 -3.77 13.08
C CYS A 40 0.69 -2.49 13.90
N LEU A 41 -0.36 -2.15 14.65
CA LEU A 41 -0.37 -1.05 15.60
C LEU A 41 0.08 -1.55 16.97
N GLY A 42 1.02 -0.83 17.60
CA GLY A 42 1.61 -1.25 18.88
C GLY A 42 0.70 -1.12 20.12
N SER A 43 -0.13 -0.09 20.23
CA SER A 43 -1.05 0.08 21.38
C SER A 43 -2.29 0.94 21.01
N PRO A 44 -3.53 0.42 21.08
CA PRO A 44 -3.86 -0.97 21.34
C PRO A 44 -3.32 -1.87 20.22
N VAL A 45 -2.87 -3.04 20.63
CA VAL A 45 -2.28 -4.08 19.80
C VAL A 45 -3.31 -4.53 18.75
N ARG A 46 -3.00 -4.33 17.45
CA ARG A 46 -3.93 -4.69 16.35
C ARG A 46 -3.18 -4.90 15.03
N ALA A 47 -3.37 -6.06 14.44
CA ALA A 47 -2.98 -6.40 13.07
C ALA A 47 -4.07 -6.01 12.07
N SER A 48 -3.66 -5.42 10.95
CA SER A 48 -4.53 -5.06 9.82
C SER A 48 -3.91 -5.40 8.48
N PHE A 49 -4.76 -5.63 7.49
CA PHE A 49 -4.36 -6.02 6.14
C PHE A 49 -5.09 -5.15 5.12
N GLY A 50 -4.53 -5.04 3.93
CA GLY A 50 -5.21 -4.40 2.82
C GLY A 50 -4.43 -4.53 1.53
N GLY A 51 -5.04 -4.02 0.47
CA GLY A 51 -4.43 -4.00 -0.83
C GLY A 51 -5.20 -3.18 -1.84
N VAL A 52 -4.56 -2.96 -2.97
CA VAL A 52 -5.12 -2.28 -4.13
C VAL A 52 -5.00 -3.17 -5.36
N ILE A 53 -6.07 -3.16 -6.14
CA ILE A 53 -6.20 -3.84 -7.41
C ILE A 53 -6.08 -2.77 -8.50
N ARG A 54 -5.13 -2.94 -9.42
CA ARG A 54 -4.81 -1.99 -10.48
C ARG A 54 -4.81 -2.66 -11.85
N ASN A 55 -5.00 -1.89 -12.92
CA ASN A 55 -4.73 -2.39 -14.27
C ASN A 55 -3.24 -2.27 -14.63
N ASP A 56 -2.84 -2.84 -15.76
CA ASP A 56 -1.48 -2.83 -16.31
C ASP A 56 -0.89 -1.41 -16.53
N SER A 57 -1.76 -0.41 -16.69
CA SER A 57 -1.36 0.99 -16.82
C SER A 57 -1.15 1.69 -15.47
N GLY A 58 -1.40 1.01 -14.35
CA GLY A 58 -1.21 1.51 -12.99
C GLY A 58 -2.43 2.24 -12.39
N TYR A 59 -3.55 2.30 -13.12
CA TYR A 59 -4.79 2.90 -12.64
C TYR A 59 -5.46 2.03 -11.58
N TYR A 60 -6.00 2.67 -10.55
CA TYR A 60 -6.79 2.03 -9.50
C TYR A 60 -8.09 1.47 -10.06
N LEU A 61 -8.36 0.20 -9.76
CA LEU A 61 -9.62 -0.48 -10.07
C LEU A 61 -10.48 -0.65 -8.83
N SER A 62 -9.89 -1.16 -7.74
CA SER A 62 -10.55 -1.41 -6.47
C SER A 62 -9.53 -1.54 -5.34
N GLY A 63 -10.00 -1.57 -4.09
CA GLY A 63 -9.17 -1.69 -2.90
C GLY A 63 -9.96 -2.38 -1.80
N PHE A 64 -9.22 -3.01 -0.90
CA PHE A 64 -9.78 -3.70 0.26
C PHE A 64 -8.92 -3.41 1.49
N SER A 65 -9.56 -3.48 2.66
CA SER A 65 -8.89 -3.37 3.94
C SER A 65 -9.68 -4.07 5.03
N GLY A 66 -9.00 -4.49 6.07
CA GLY A 66 -9.59 -5.16 7.22
C GLY A 66 -8.61 -5.23 8.40
N PHE A 67 -9.10 -5.75 9.52
CA PHE A 67 -8.25 -6.04 10.67
C PHE A 67 -8.58 -7.40 11.27
N ILE A 68 -7.58 -8.00 11.91
CA ILE A 68 -7.69 -9.31 12.52
C ILE A 68 -7.95 -9.10 14.01
N GLN A 69 -9.17 -9.40 14.44
CA GLN A 69 -9.57 -9.23 15.83
C GLN A 69 -8.72 -10.11 16.75
N GLY A 70 -8.10 -9.51 17.75
CA GLY A 70 -7.30 -10.22 18.75
C GLY A 70 -5.91 -10.68 18.27
N SER A 71 -5.44 -10.20 17.10
CA SER A 71 -4.09 -10.49 16.62
C SER A 71 -3.24 -9.22 16.48
N SER A 72 -1.93 -9.41 16.58
CA SER A 72 -0.87 -8.45 16.26
C SER A 72 0.30 -9.06 15.52
N ASP A 73 0.09 -10.28 15.03
CA ASP A 73 1.10 -10.97 14.26
C ASP A 73 1.17 -10.30 12.89
N ILE A 74 2.30 -9.64 12.62
CA ILE A 74 2.54 -8.99 11.34
C ILE A 74 2.60 -10.01 10.21
N LEU A 75 3.17 -11.20 10.43
CA LEU A 75 3.23 -12.25 9.41
C LEU A 75 1.82 -12.75 9.07
N LEU A 76 0.94 -12.85 10.08
CA LEU A 76 -0.47 -13.17 9.84
C LEU A 76 -1.15 -12.07 9.03
N ALA A 77 -0.90 -10.80 9.33
CA ALA A 77 -1.47 -9.66 8.62
C ALA A 77 -1.06 -9.63 7.14
N GLU A 78 0.23 -9.84 6.86
CA GLU A 78 0.77 -9.94 5.49
C GLU A 78 0.11 -11.09 4.72
N LEU A 79 0.01 -12.28 5.35
CA LEU A 79 -0.56 -13.46 4.71
C LEU A 79 -2.06 -13.33 4.46
N PHE A 80 -2.80 -12.65 5.34
CA PHE A 80 -4.24 -12.45 5.19
C PHE A 80 -4.61 -11.50 4.05
N ALA A 81 -3.64 -10.69 3.59
CA ALA A 81 -3.85 -9.77 2.48
C ALA A 81 -3.80 -10.46 1.10
N ILE A 82 -3.32 -11.71 1.02
CA ILE A 82 -3.15 -12.51 -0.20
C ILE A 82 -4.32 -13.50 -0.34
#